data_AF-A0A8K0SZR4-F1
#
_entry.id   AF-A0A8K0SZR4-F1
#
_cell.length_a   1.000
_cell.length_b   1.000
_cell.length_c   1.000
_cell.angle_alpha   90.00
_cell.angle_beta   90.00
_cell.angle_gamma   90.00
#
_symmetry.space_group_name_H-M   'P 1'
#
loop_
_entity.id
_entity.type
_entity.pdbx_description
1 polymer ?
#
loop_
_entity_poly.entity_id
_entity_poly.type
_entity_poly.pdbx_seq_one_letter_code
_entity_poly.pdbx_strand_id
1 'polypeptide(L)' 'MSQQAAEASPMRRTRKLRTRCRHYFCQSCALNRYRKDPTCAACGTGTNGVFNKATKLPKLLALRRSAQDETSD' A
#
# COMPACT_ATOMS: atom_id res chain seq x y z
N MET A 1 5.97 31.91 25.77
CA MET A 1 5.80 31.63 24.33
C MET A 1 6.75 30.50 23.97
N SER A 2 6.38 29.64 23.00
CA SER A 2 7.16 28.50 22.48
C SER A 2 6.90 27.14 23.16
N GLN A 3 5.68 26.62 23.00
CA GLN A 3 5.47 25.17 22.97
C GLN A 3 5.34 24.78 21.49
N GLN A 4 6.40 24.22 20.91
CA GLN A 4 6.33 23.54 19.63
C GLN A 4 5.96 22.07 19.88
N ALA A 5 4.68 21.76 19.69
CA ALA A 5 4.18 20.39 19.57
C ALA A 5 4.08 20.03 18.07
N ALA A 6 5.22 19.77 17.45
CA ALA A 6 5.33 18.83 16.34
C ALA A 6 5.79 17.51 17.02
N GLU A 7 5.37 16.28 16.74
CA GLU A 7 5.12 15.63 15.46
C GLU A 7 4.28 14.35 15.70
N ALA A 8 2.96 14.45 15.82
CA ALA A 8 2.11 13.27 15.58
C ALA A 8 1.79 13.19 14.09
N SER A 9 2.82 13.03 13.23
CA SER A 9 2.59 12.71 11.81
C SER A 9 1.99 11.31 11.75
N PRO A 10 0.69 11.14 11.43
CA PRO A 10 0.08 9.84 11.42
C PRO A 10 0.79 9.01 10.36
N MET A 11 1.49 7.95 10.79
CA MET A 11 2.17 6.98 9.94
C MET A 11 1.35 6.77 8.67
N ARG A 12 1.88 7.22 7.52
CA ARG A 12 1.15 7.25 6.25
C ARG A 12 0.62 5.84 5.98
N ARG A 13 -0.68 5.63 6.22
CA ARG A 13 -1.42 4.44 5.81
C ARG A 13 -1.45 4.46 4.28
N THR A 14 -0.35 4.06 3.66
CA THR A 14 -0.20 4.06 2.21
C THR A 14 -1.24 3.10 1.65
N ARG A 15 -2.21 3.66 0.91
CA ARG A 15 -3.26 2.87 0.28
C ARG A 15 -2.61 1.91 -0.70
N LYS A 16 -2.96 0.63 -0.57
CA LYS A 16 -2.48 -0.45 -1.44
C LYS A 16 -3.54 -0.73 -2.51
N LEU A 17 -3.09 -0.85 -3.75
CA LEU A 17 -3.91 -1.21 -4.90
C LEU A 17 -3.52 -2.61 -5.37
N ARG A 18 -4.49 -3.36 -5.88
CA ARG A 18 -4.31 -4.67 -6.50
C ARG A 18 -4.63 -4.59 -8.00
N THR A 19 -3.73 -5.11 -8.82
CA THR A 19 -3.95 -5.26 -10.27
C THR A 19 -4.77 -6.50 -10.61
N ARG A 20 -5.14 -6.66 -11.89
CA ARG A 20 -5.83 -7.87 -12.39
C ARG A 20 -5.01 -9.15 -12.17
N CYS A 21 -3.69 -9.09 -12.36
CA CYS A 21 -2.76 -10.18 -12.08
C CYS A 21 -2.48 -10.41 -10.58
N ARG A 22 -3.26 -9.80 -9.67
CA ARG A 22 -3.19 -9.98 -8.21
C ARG A 22 -1.92 -9.45 -7.53
N HIS A 23 -1.15 -8.60 -8.19
CA HIS A 23 0.00 -7.93 -7.58
C HIS A 23 -0.41 -6.65 -6.84
N TYR A 24 0.28 -6.36 -5.74
CA TYR A 24 -0.04 -5.23 -4.86
C TYR A 24 1.01 -4.13 -4.97
N PHE A 25 0.56 -2.89 -5.09
CA PHE A 25 1.42 -1.72 -5.20
C PHE A 25 0.91 -0.60 -4.31
N CYS A 26 1.80 0.34 -3.97
CA CYS A 26 1.36 1.59 -3.36
C CYS A 26 0.59 2.43 -4.41
N GLN A 27 -0.44 3.19 -3.98
CA GLN A 27 -1.26 3.96 -4.91
C GLN A 27 -0.43 4.89 -5.82
N SER A 28 0.52 5.64 -5.25
CA SER A 28 1.42 6.50 -6.02
C SER A 28 2.33 5.71 -6.95
N CYS A 29 2.84 4.56 -6.51
CA CYS A 29 3.71 3.68 -7.28
C CYS A 29 3.00 3.15 -8.54
N ALA A 30 1.77 2.67 -8.37
CA ALA A 30 0.96 2.13 -9.46
C ALA A 30 0.65 3.20 -10.51
N LEU A 31 0.24 4.40 -10.06
CA LEU A 31 -0.10 5.52 -10.95
C LEU A 31 1.14 6.07 -11.66
N ASN A 32 2.25 6.25 -10.95
CA ASN A 32 3.49 6.74 -11.53
C ASN A 32 4.05 5.78 -12.58
N ARG A 33 3.97 4.47 -12.33
CA ARG A 33 4.36 3.47 -13.33
C ARG A 33 3.42 3.47 -14.52
N TYR A 34 2.11 3.44 -14.30
CA TYR A 34 1.12 3.37 -15.38
C TYR A 34 1.27 4.49 -16.42
N ARG A 35 1.69 5.69 -15.98
CA ARG A 35 2.00 6.82 -16.87
C ARG A 35 3.19 6.56 -17.81
N LYS A 36 4.17 5.78 -17.37
CA LYS A 36 5.38 5.44 -18.15
C LYS A 36 5.21 4.14 -18.92
N ASP A 37 4.59 3.16 -18.28
CA ASP A 37 4.45 1.79 -18.75
C ASP A 37 3.16 1.17 -18.15
N PRO A 38 2.16 0.84 -18.98
CA PRO A 38 0.90 0.28 -18.53
C PRO A 38 0.99 -1.21 -18.16
N THR A 39 2.18 -1.79 -18.03
CA THR A 39 2.39 -3.18 -17.61
C THR A 39 2.64 -3.35 -16.11
N CYS A 40 2.37 -4.56 -15.63
CA CYS A 40 2.62 -4.92 -14.24
C CYS A 40 4.13 -5.08 -13.99
N ALA A 41 4.67 -4.36 -13.00
CA ALA A 41 6.09 -4.43 -12.65
C ALA A 41 6.57 -5.83 -12.20
N ALA A 42 5.66 -6.69 -11.71
CA ALA A 42 6.02 -8.00 -11.18
C ALA A 42 5.98 -9.12 -12.24
N CYS A 43 5.09 -9.02 -13.24
CA CYS A 43 4.87 -10.11 -14.20
C CYS A 43 4.74 -9.65 -15.65
N GLY A 44 4.89 -8.36 -15.95
CA GLY A 44 4.82 -7.81 -17.31
C GLY A 44 3.42 -7.78 -17.93
N THR A 45 2.39 -8.33 -17.29
CA THR A 45 1.03 -8.34 -17.84
C THR A 45 0.46 -6.92 -17.95
N GLY A 46 -0.17 -6.60 -19.07
CA GLY A 46 -0.91 -5.34 -19.26
C GLY A 46 -1.95 -5.14 -18.16
N THR A 47 -1.82 -4.04 -17.41
CA THR A 47 -2.75 -3.72 -16.31
C THR A 47 -4.08 -3.15 -16.81
N ASN A 48 -4.10 -2.67 -18.06
CA ASN A 48 -5.26 -2.07 -18.74
C ASN A 48 -5.92 -0.95 -17.91
N GLY A 49 -5.13 -0.24 -17.09
CA GLY A 49 -5.60 0.86 -16.24
C GLY A 49 -6.45 0.43 -15.04
N VAL A 50 -6.58 -0.87 -14.77
CA VAL A 50 -7.50 -1.38 -13.74
C VAL A 50 -6.74 -1.65 -12.45
N PHE A 51 -6.95 -0.75 -11.48
CA PHE A 51 -6.38 -0.84 -10.14
C PHE A 51 -7.48 -0.85 -9.06
N ASN A 52 -7.63 -1.98 -8.38
CA ASN A 52 -8.66 -2.15 -7.34
C ASN A 52 -8.07 -1.82 -5.96
N LYS A 53 -8.84 -1.16 -5.08
CA LYS A 53 -8.39 -0.95 -3.69
C LYS A 53 -8.25 -2.29 -2.97
N ALA A 54 -7.11 -2.51 -2.33
CA ALA A 54 -6.86 -3.72 -1.54
C ALA A 54 -7.53 -3.62 -0.16
N THR A 55 -8.85 -3.74 -0.10
CA THR A 55 -9.65 -3.63 1.14
C THR A 55 -9.47 -4.81 2.09
N LYS A 56 -9.09 -5.98 1.56
CA LYS A 56 -8.83 -7.21 2.36
C LYS A 56 -7.42 -7.27 2.94
N LEU A 57 -6.45 -6.54 2.34
CA LEU A 57 -5.07 -6.54 2.79
C LEU A 57 -4.88 -5.97 4.21
N PRO A 58 -5.49 -4.83 4.61
CA PRO A 58 -5.35 -4.33 5.97
C PRO A 58 -5.98 -5.26 7.01
N LYS A 59 -7.06 -5.99 6.68
CA LYS A 59 -7.66 -6.98 7.60
C LYS A 59 -6.73 -8.16 7.86
N LEU A 60 -6.09 -8.69 6.81
CA LEU A 60 -5.11 -9.76 6.93
C LEU A 60 -3.84 -9.31 7.65
N LEU A 61 -3.37 -8.09 7.38
CA LEU A 61 -2.21 -7.51 8.07
C LEU A 61 -2.54 -7.18 9.53
N ALA A 62 -3.76 -6.73 9.85
CA ALA A 62 -4.19 -6.49 11.22
C ALA A 62 -4.24 -7.79 12.03
N LEU A 63 -4.81 -8.87 11.46
CA LEU A 63 -4.84 -10.18 12.11
C LEU A 63 -3.42 -10.71 12.40
N ARG A 64 -2.47 -10.49 11.48
CA ARG A 64 -1.06 -10.85 11.70
C ARG A 64 -0.37 -9.92 12.71
N ARG A 65 -0.68 -8.62 12.71
CA ARG A 65 -0.10 -7.64 13.65
C ARG A 65 -0.59 -7.84 15.07
N SER A 66 -1.87 -8.16 15.28
CA SER A 66 -2.37 -8.59 16.58
C SER A 66 -1.73 -9.89 17.09
N ALA A 67 -1.02 -10.63 16.23
CA ALA A 67 -0.20 -11.79 16.60
C ALA A 67 1.32 -11.49 16.59
N GLN A 68 1.76 -10.30 16.15
CA GLN A 68 3.18 -9.90 16.07
C GLN A 68 3.55 -8.74 17.00
N ASP A 69 2.57 -8.04 17.60
CA ASP A 69 2.79 -7.13 18.74
C ASP A 69 3.08 -7.90 20.06
N GLU A 70 2.91 -9.23 20.08
CA GLU A 70 3.32 -10.14 21.17
C GLU A 70 4.70 -10.78 20.92
N THR A 71 5.41 -10.39 19.86
CA THR A 71 6.79 -10.82 19.59
C THR A 71 7.64 -9.62 19.24
N SER A 72 7.80 -8.72 20.21
CA SER A 72 8.85 -7.71 20.29
C SER A 72 9.25 -7.57 21.76
N ASP A 73 9.77 -8.67 22.32
CA ASP A 73 10.83 -8.61 23.34
C ASP A 73 12.17 -8.52 22.60
#